data_AF-A0A926AZ26-F1
#
_entry.id   AF-A0A926AZ26-F1
#
_cell.length_a   1.000
_cell.length_b   1.000
_cell.length_c   1.000
_cell.angle_alpha   90.00
_cell.angle_beta   90.00
_cell.angle_gamma   90.00
#
_symmetry.space_group_name_H-M   'P 1'
#
loop_
_entity.id
_entity.type
_entity.pdbx_description
1 polymer ?
#
loop_
_entity_poly.entity_id
_entity_poly.type
_entity_poly.pdbx_seq_one_letter_code
_entity_poly.pdbx_strand_id
1 'polypeptide(L)'
;MDYSSLIAKRRERFSELEDAVGDPALFSDPKRATEILREHRKLKQSLDLWENLQSAKRQLADNQELAKSDDPEFALMAADEIPGLETTIASLSTELQYALLPADPNEDRDALIEIRAGAGGDEASLFAA
;
A
#
# COMPACT_ATOMS: atom_id res chain seq x y z
N MET A 1 -5.46 -5.07 13.18
CA MET A 1 -4.01 -4.86 13.33
C MET A 1 -3.79 -3.36 13.42
N ASP A 2 -3.08 -2.86 14.43
CA ASP A 2 -2.80 -1.42 14.57
C ASP A 2 -1.47 -1.09 13.89
N TYR A 3 -1.53 -0.30 12.80
CA TYR A 3 -0.36 0.11 12.03
C TYR A 3 0.18 1.48 12.44
N SER A 4 -0.45 2.17 13.40
CA SER A 4 -0.18 3.57 13.71
C SER A 4 1.29 3.83 14.08
N SER A 5 1.91 2.92 14.84
CA SER A 5 3.32 3.01 15.22
C SER A 5 4.29 2.84 14.05
N LEU A 6 3.97 1.96 13.09
CA LEU A 6 4.78 1.73 11.90
C LEU A 6 4.67 2.92 10.94
N ILE A 7 3.46 3.47 10.79
CA ILE A 7 3.21 4.67 9.98
C ILE A 7 3.93 5.89 10.57
N ALA A 8 3.94 6.05 11.89
CA ALA A 8 4.68 7.13 12.55
C ALA A 8 6.18 7.08 12.20
N LYS A 9 6.81 5.90 12.34
CA LYS A 9 8.22 5.71 11.96
C LYS A 9 8.48 5.97 10.47
N ARG A 10 7.58 5.50 9.59
CA ARG A 10 7.69 5.76 8.15
C ARG A 10 7.56 7.25 7.82
N ARG A 11 6.74 8.00 8.56
CA ARG A 11 6.60 9.45 8.39
C ARG A 11 7.85 10.22 8.81
N GLU A 12 8.47 9.84 9.93
CA GLU A 12 9.75 10.41 10.37
C GLU A 12 10.81 10.19 9.28
N ARG A 13 10.97 8.94 8.82
CA ARG A 13 11.91 8.60 7.76
C ARG A 13 11.60 9.33 6.45
N PHE A 14 10.33 9.44 6.07
CA PHE A 14 9.93 10.17 4.87
C PHE A 14 10.33 11.65 4.93
N SER A 15 10.21 12.29 6.10
CA SER A 15 10.68 13.67 6.30
C SER A 15 12.18 13.81 6.09
N GLU A 16 12.98 12.88 6.61
CA GLU A 16 14.44 12.86 6.39
C GLU A 16 14.79 12.71 4.90
N LEU A 17 14.02 11.89 4.17
CA LEU A 17 14.23 11.69 2.74
C LEU A 17 13.81 12.90 1.91
N GLU A 18 12.74 13.59 2.29
CA GLU A 18 12.34 14.87 1.66
C GLU A 18 13.44 15.91 1.77
N ASP A 19 14.05 16.05 2.95
CA ASP A 19 15.20 16.95 3.16
C ASP A 19 16.39 16.54 2.27
N ALA A 20 16.67 15.24 2.16
CA ALA A 20 17.75 14.73 1.31
C ALA A 20 17.47 14.90 -0.18
N VAL A 21 16.22 14.76 -0.62
CA VAL A 21 15.79 14.98 -2.03
C VAL A 21 15.87 16.46 -2.40
N GLY A 22 15.63 17.36 -1.45
CA GLY A 22 15.77 18.80 -1.63
C GLY A 22 17.23 19.29 -1.75
N ASP A 23 18.22 18.47 -1.37
CA ASP A 23 19.64 18.82 -1.46
C ASP A 23 20.16 18.72 -2.91
N PRO A 24 20.61 19.84 -3.53
CA PRO A 24 21.21 19.82 -4.87
C PRO A 24 22.42 18.90 -4.99
N ALA A 25 23.15 18.64 -3.88
CA ALA A 25 24.31 17.77 -3.87
C ALA A 25 23.95 16.27 -4.01
N LEU A 26 22.69 15.87 -3.79
CA LEU A 26 22.25 14.48 -3.92
C LEU A 26 22.60 13.91 -5.30
N PHE A 27 22.38 14.70 -6.35
CA PHE A 27 22.58 14.28 -7.74
C PHE A 27 24.05 14.20 -8.17
N SER A 28 24.99 14.57 -7.28
CA SER A 28 26.42 14.36 -7.51
C SER A 28 26.83 12.88 -7.40
N ASP A 29 26.02 12.05 -6.72
CA ASP A 29 26.17 10.60 -6.64
C ASP A 29 24.90 9.93 -7.20
N PRO A 30 24.92 9.49 -8.47
CA PRO A 30 23.75 8.87 -9.10
C PRO A 30 23.25 7.60 -8.40
N LYS A 31 24.14 6.83 -7.75
CA LYS A 31 23.74 5.61 -7.03
C LYS A 31 22.96 5.97 -5.79
N ARG A 32 23.51 6.87 -4.98
CA ARG A 32 22.84 7.38 -3.76
C ARG A 32 21.52 8.08 -4.09
N ALA A 33 21.47 8.87 -5.15
CA ALA A 33 20.23 9.50 -5.62
C ALA A 33 19.15 8.47 -5.98
N THR A 34 19.53 7.39 -6.68
CA THR A 34 18.60 6.32 -7.05
C THR A 34 18.03 5.60 -5.82
N GLU A 35 18.88 5.32 -4.83
CA GLU A 35 18.49 4.67 -3.57
C GLU A 35 17.51 5.54 -2.77
N ILE A 36 17.85 6.81 -2.56
CA ILE A 36 17.01 7.76 -1.82
C ILE A 36 15.66 7.97 -2.51
N LEU A 37 15.65 8.18 -3.83
CA LEU A 37 14.38 8.36 -4.58
C LEU A 37 13.53 7.09 -4.58
N ARG A 38 14.15 5.91 -4.58
CA ARG A 38 13.40 4.64 -4.49
C ARG A 38 12.76 4.48 -3.11
N GLU A 39 13.52 4.72 -2.05
CA GLU A 39 13.02 4.65 -0.68
C GLU A 39 11.89 5.68 -0.46
N HIS A 40 12.10 6.91 -0.92
CA HIS A 40 11.14 8.00 -0.86
C HIS A 40 9.81 7.62 -1.51
N ARG A 41 9.83 7.09 -2.74
CA ARG A 41 8.62 6.63 -3.44
C ARG A 41 7.91 5.51 -2.70
N LYS A 42 8.64 4.52 -2.17
CA LYS A 42 8.05 3.40 -1.41
C LYS A 42 7.36 3.90 -0.14
N LEU A 43 8.00 4.79 0.61
CA LEU A 43 7.41 5.38 1.81
C LEU A 43 6.19 6.25 1.46
N LYS A 44 6.30 7.11 0.44
CA LYS A 44 5.20 7.94 -0.03
C LYS A 44 3.96 7.11 -0.36
N GLN A 45 4.12 6.04 -1.13
CA GLN A 45 3.01 5.16 -1.49
C GLN A 45 2.30 4.60 -0.25
N SER A 46 3.05 4.11 0.75
CA SER A 46 2.45 3.56 1.96
C SER A 46 1.76 4.62 2.83
N LEU A 47 2.29 5.85 2.87
CA LEU A 47 1.68 6.97 3.59
C LEU A 47 0.41 7.44 2.89
N ASP A 48 0.42 7.54 1.56
CA ASP A 48 -0.77 7.89 0.77
C ASP A 48 -1.89 6.86 0.96
N LEU A 49 -1.57 5.56 0.91
CA LEU A 49 -2.53 4.48 1.19
C LEU A 49 -3.12 4.59 2.60
N TRP A 50 -2.29 4.93 3.60
CA TRP A 50 -2.77 5.15 4.96
C TRP A 50 -3.73 6.34 5.04
N GLU A 51 -3.38 7.49 4.46
CA GLU A 51 -4.25 8.67 4.47
C GLU A 51 -5.58 8.41 3.77
N ASN A 52 -5.56 7.74 2.61
CA ASN A 52 -6.76 7.34 1.90
C ASN A 52 -7.64 6.41 2.74
N LEU A 53 -7.05 5.42 3.42
CA LEU A 53 -7.77 4.52 4.32
C LEU A 53 -8.42 5.28 5.48
N GLN A 54 -7.68 6.22 6.10
CA GLN A 54 -8.22 7.04 7.19
C GLN A 54 -9.35 7.95 6.70
N SER A 55 -9.22 8.50 5.49
CA SER A 55 -10.26 9.32 4.87
C SER A 55 -11.54 8.52 4.61
N ALA A 56 -11.42 7.34 4.01
CA ALA A 56 -12.57 6.46 3.74
C ALA A 56 -13.26 6.02 5.05
N LYS A 57 -12.49 5.74 6.11
CA LYS A 57 -13.05 5.44 7.45
C LYS A 57 -13.81 6.62 8.06
N ARG A 58 -13.31 7.84 7.92
CA ARG A 58 -14.02 9.05 8.36
C ARG A 58 -15.31 9.23 7.57
N GLN A 59 -15.25 9.13 6.24
CA GLN A 59 -16.42 9.20 5.37
C GLN A 59 -17.48 8.14 5.70
N LEU A 60 -17.06 6.92 6.02
CA LEU A 60 -17.96 5.86 6.46
C LEU A 60 -18.65 6.24 7.77
N ALA A 61 -17.89 6.73 8.76
CA ALA A 61 -18.45 7.15 10.04
C ALA A 61 -19.44 8.32 9.88
N ASP A 62 -19.10 9.31 9.04
CA ASP A 62 -19.95 10.46 8.74
C ASP A 62 -21.24 10.01 8.04
N ASN A 63 -21.15 9.12 7.04
CA ASN A 63 -22.31 8.55 6.35
C ASN A 63 -23.18 7.68 7.27
N GLN A 64 -22.58 6.90 8.17
CA GLN A 64 -23.32 6.14 9.17
C GLN A 64 -24.10 7.02 10.14
N GLU A 65 -23.58 8.22 10.45
CA GLU A 65 -24.32 9.19 11.26
C GLU A 65 -25.42 9.88 10.46
N LEU A 66 -25.12 10.27 9.21
CA LEU A 66 -26.10 10.91 8.32
C LEU A 66 -27.28 9.98 7.97
N ALA A 67 -27.02 8.67 7.86
CA ALA A 67 -28.03 7.64 7.66
C ALA A 67 -29.04 7.54 8.82
N LYS A 68 -28.75 8.13 9.99
CA LYS A 68 -29.68 8.21 11.14
C LYS A 68 -30.43 9.54 11.20
N SER A 69 -30.23 10.44 10.24
CA SER A 69 -30.90 11.74 10.23
C SER A 69 -32.42 11.61 10.03
N ASP A 70 -33.16 12.60 10.51
CA ASP A 70 -34.62 12.65 10.39
C ASP A 70 -35.09 13.02 8.96
N ASP A 71 -34.17 13.36 8.05
CA ASP A 71 -34.44 13.62 6.64
C ASP A 71 -34.33 12.30 5.85
N PRO A 72 -35.45 11.71 5.38
CA PRO A 72 -35.42 10.40 4.73
C PRO A 72 -34.65 10.37 3.41
N GLU A 73 -34.57 11.50 2.71
CA GLU A 73 -33.87 11.58 1.43
C GLU A 73 -32.36 11.54 1.67
N PHE A 74 -31.86 12.36 2.61
CA PHE A 74 -30.44 12.34 2.97
C PHE A 74 -30.02 11.04 3.66
N ALA A 75 -30.88 10.48 4.53
CA ALA A 75 -30.60 9.21 5.19
C ALA A 75 -30.46 8.05 4.18
N LEU A 76 -31.34 7.99 3.17
CA LEU A 76 -31.28 6.98 2.11
C LEU A 76 -30.02 7.13 1.26
N MET A 77 -29.70 8.36 0.82
CA MET A 77 -28.49 8.62 0.04
C MET A 77 -27.22 8.21 0.78
N ALA A 78 -27.12 8.55 2.07
CA ALA A 78 -25.98 8.17 2.89
C ALA A 78 -25.88 6.64 3.07
N ALA A 79 -27.02 5.96 3.28
CA ALA A 79 -27.06 4.51 3.40
C ALA A 79 -26.61 3.79 2.12
N ASP A 80 -26.91 4.35 0.94
CA ASP A 80 -26.51 3.79 -0.36
C ASP A 80 -24.99 3.91 -0.61
N GLU A 81 -24.30 4.89 -0.02
CA GLU A 81 -22.84 5.06 -0.14
C GLU A 81 -22.03 4.09 0.75
N ILE A 82 -22.60 3.67 1.89
CA ILE A 82 -21.93 2.85 2.91
C ILE A 82 -21.29 1.57 2.34
N PRO A 83 -21.99 0.72 1.55
CA PRO A 83 -21.41 -0.52 1.03
C PRO A 83 -20.18 -0.29 0.13
N GLY A 84 -20.20 0.81 -0.63
CA GLY A 84 -19.07 1.23 -1.45
C GLY A 84 -17.86 1.60 -0.60
N LEU A 85 -18.07 2.41 0.43
CA LEU A 85 -17.01 2.81 1.37
C LEU A 85 -16.44 1.61 2.14
N GLU A 86 -17.26 0.67 2.57
CA GLU A 86 -16.80 -0.58 3.20
C GLU A 86 -15.89 -1.40 2.28
N THR A 87 -16.28 -1.52 1.00
CA THR A 87 -15.48 -2.19 -0.03
C THR A 87 -14.14 -1.48 -0.26
N THR A 88 -14.16 -0.14 -0.36
CA THR A 88 -12.96 0.68 -0.51
C THR A 88 -12.03 0.53 0.70
N ILE A 89 -12.55 0.55 1.91
CA ILE A 89 -11.78 0.34 3.15
C ILE A 89 -11.12 -1.04 3.16
N ALA A 90 -11.82 -2.08 2.72
CA ALA A 90 -11.27 -3.44 2.64
C ALA A 90 -10.12 -3.53 1.61
N SER A 91 -10.28 -2.93 0.42
CA SER A 91 -9.22 -2.86 -0.60
C SER A 91 -8.00 -2.11 -0.09
N LEU A 92 -8.20 -0.88 0.41
CA LEU A 92 -7.11 -0.03 0.91
C LEU A 92 -6.40 -0.66 2.11
N SER A 93 -7.13 -1.37 2.98
CA SER A 93 -6.52 -2.10 4.10
C SER A 93 -5.59 -3.21 3.63
N THR A 94 -5.99 -3.91 2.56
CA THR A 94 -5.21 -5.00 1.96
C THR A 94 -3.99 -4.45 1.23
N GLU A 95 -4.17 -3.43 0.40
CA GLU A 95 -3.08 -2.74 -0.31
C GLU A 95 -2.05 -2.15 0.66
N LEU A 96 -2.52 -1.50 1.72
CA LEU A 96 -1.66 -0.99 2.78
C LEU A 96 -0.89 -2.12 3.46
N GLN A 97 -1.55 -3.24 3.77
CA GLN A 97 -0.88 -4.38 4.38
C GLN A 97 0.28 -4.88 3.51
N TYR A 98 0.06 -5.03 2.20
CA TYR A 98 1.12 -5.39 1.26
C TYR A 98 2.24 -4.34 1.22
N ALA A 99 1.90 -3.04 1.14
CA ALA A 99 2.90 -1.96 1.14
C ALA A 99 3.69 -1.84 2.46
N LEU A 100 3.15 -2.38 3.56
CA LEU A 100 3.79 -2.40 4.87
C LEU A 100 4.70 -3.61 5.07
N LEU A 101 4.60 -4.65 4.24
CA LEU A 101 5.49 -5.80 4.31
C LEU A 101 6.95 -5.33 4.14
N PRO A 102 7.90 -5.96 4.87
CA PRO A 102 9.31 -5.73 4.61
C PRO A 102 9.61 -6.10 3.17
N ALA A 103 10.38 -5.25 2.47
CA ALA A 103 10.80 -5.54 1.11
C ALA A 103 11.54 -6.88 1.08
N ASP A 104 11.20 -7.74 0.13
CA ASP A 104 11.98 -8.95 -0.10
C ASP A 104 13.40 -8.50 -0.52
N PRO A 105 14.49 -9.02 0.07
CA PRO A 105 15.85 -8.70 -0.37
C PRO A 105 16.11 -8.95 -1.86
N ASN A 106 15.22 -9.70 -2.55
CA ASN A 106 15.27 -9.97 -3.97
C ASN A 106 14.09 -9.37 -4.77
N GLU A 107 13.20 -8.59 -4.16
CA GLU A 107 11.96 -8.08 -4.80
C GLU A 107 12.24 -7.25 -6.07
N ASP A 108 13.42 -6.61 -6.11
CA ASP A 108 13.87 -5.75 -7.21
C ASP A 108 14.98 -6.42 -8.07
N ARG A 109 15.14 -7.76 -8.01
CA ARG A 109 16.13 -8.52 -8.79
C ARG A 109 15.46 -9.41 -9.85
N ASP A 110 16.08 -9.52 -11.02
CA ASP A 110 15.64 -10.46 -12.05
C ASP A 110 15.65 -11.90 -11.51
N ALA A 111 14.52 -12.59 -11.63
CA ALA A 111 14.38 -13.99 -11.23
C ALA A 111 14.63 -14.91 -12.43
N LEU A 112 15.52 -15.89 -12.25
CA LEU A 112 15.77 -16.94 -13.24
C LEU A 112 15.05 -18.22 -12.77
N ILE A 113 13.94 -18.55 -13.43
CA ILE A 113 13.15 -19.74 -13.12
C ILE A 113 13.72 -20.90 -13.91
N GLU A 114 14.37 -21.85 -13.22
CA GLU A 114 14.82 -23.10 -13.83
C GLU A 114 13.83 -24.21 -13.52
N ILE A 115 13.05 -24.62 -14.52
CA ILE A 115 12.14 -25.77 -14.41
C ILE A 115 12.97 -27.03 -14.71
N ARG A 116 13.27 -27.82 -13.67
CA ARG A 116 13.90 -29.13 -13.82
C ARG A 116 12.87 -30.24 -13.59
N ALA A 117 12.82 -31.21 -14.50
CA ALA A 117 12.10 -32.45 -14.25
C ALA A 117 12.76 -33.19 -13.07
N GLY A 118 12.01 -33.46 -12.01
CA GLY A 118 12.45 -34.33 -10.93
C GLY A 118 12.61 -35.78 -11.40
N ALA A 119 13.35 -36.60 -10.65
CA ALA A 119 13.44 -38.03 -10.91
C ALA A 119 12.11 -38.72 -10.56
N GLY A 120 11.22 -38.81 -11.56
CA GLY A 120 9.95 -39.53 -11.55
C GLY A 120 9.45 -39.60 -12.98
N GLY A 121 9.64 -40.76 -13.62
CA GLY A 121 9.44 -40.97 -15.06
C GLY A 121 8.02 -40.69 -15.55
N ASP A 122 7.91 -40.39 -16.86
CA ASP A 122 6.74 -40.27 -17.76
C ASP A 122 5.42 -39.61 -17.30
N GLU A 123 5.21 -39.34 -16.02
CA GLU A 123 4.00 -38.71 -15.46
C GLU A 123 4.22 -37.23 -15.10
N ALA A 124 5.49 -36.76 -15.03
CA ALA A 124 5.83 -35.38 -14.67
C ALA A 124 5.77 -34.37 -15.85
N SER A 125 5.67 -34.85 -17.09
CA SER A 125 5.59 -34.00 -18.30
C SER A 125 4.20 -33.37 -18.51
N LEU A 126 3.18 -33.81 -17.78
CA LEU A 126 1.81 -33.31 -17.93
C LEU A 126 1.47 -32.07 -17.07
N PHE A 127 2.37 -31.65 -16.17
CA PHE A 127 2.13 -30.57 -15.19
C PHE A 127 3.03 -29.33 -15.36
N ALA A 128 3.74 -29.22 -16.49
CA ALA A 128 4.65 -28.10 -16.78
C ALA A 128 4.27 -27.32 -18.06
N ALA A 129 2.97 -27.20 -18.34
CA ALA A 129 2.43 -26.40 -19.46
C ALA A 129 1.74 -25.13 -18.96
#